data_AF-A0A3M9MX56-F1
#
_entry.id   AF-A0A3M9MX56-F1
#
_cell.length_a   1.000
_cell.length_b   1.000
_cell.length_c   1.000
_cell.angle_alpha   90.00
_cell.angle_beta   90.00
_cell.angle_gamma   90.00
#
_symmetry.space_group_name_H-M   'P 1'
#
loop_
_entity.id
_entity.type
_entity.pdbx_description
1 polymer ?
#
loop_
_entity_poly.entity_id
_entity_poly.type
_entity_poly.pdbx_seq_one_letter_code
_entity_poly.pdbx_strand_id
1 'polypeptide(L)'
;MRNSPSRDNSIRKDGRNYVMKQLQKIDIFLIALGLATLVVQRFFLFPAAENEETTQALRARHLAAAEAYAAVPREPRWELTFPPESNYQNLTPPPGADPNPFEEVQRIIEANGNVRNYAGKDTDMRQLLLAHAGKDYLFVLQQQAANEMLRYELFPHYYADPTQPQMLESIAFYTQQLVEAKSEDAKLLYMCLQALKDYWPKKQIEQVARLTAARVQDRAQKVVPDTATTSGYHRQVYARELKKLAHRLQGRT
;
A
#
# COMPACT_ATOMS: atom_id res chain seq x y z
N MET A 1 18.12 -17.10 83.13
CA MET A 1 17.49 -15.94 82.45
C MET A 1 18.40 -15.53 81.30
N ARG A 2 18.00 -15.79 80.04
CA ARG A 2 18.83 -15.51 78.85
C ARG A 2 18.16 -14.42 78.01
N ASN A 3 18.89 -13.33 77.84
CA ASN A 3 18.57 -12.20 76.96
C ASN A 3 18.88 -12.58 75.51
N SER A 4 17.95 -12.26 74.60
CA SER A 4 18.17 -12.24 73.15
C SER A 4 18.43 -10.80 72.70
N PRO A 5 19.48 -10.50 71.92
CA PRO A 5 19.66 -9.18 71.33
C PRO A 5 18.95 -9.05 69.98
N SER A 6 18.46 -7.84 69.77
CA SER A 6 17.80 -7.31 68.57
C SER A 6 18.73 -7.34 67.35
N ARG A 7 18.23 -7.75 66.17
CA ARG A 7 18.94 -7.66 64.89
C ARG A 7 18.61 -6.33 64.20
N ASP A 8 19.64 -5.50 64.13
CA ASP A 8 19.70 -4.27 63.34
C ASP A 8 19.69 -4.61 61.83
N ASN A 9 18.91 -3.85 61.05
CA ASN A 9 18.49 -4.18 59.68
C ASN A 9 18.80 -3.01 58.74
N SER A 10 20.05 -2.54 58.74
CA SER A 10 20.46 -1.31 58.03
C SER A 10 21.45 -1.51 56.89
N ILE A 11 21.79 -2.74 56.49
CA ILE A 11 22.83 -2.98 55.47
C ILE A 11 22.28 -3.80 54.31
N ARG A 12 21.42 -3.21 53.45
CA ARG A 12 21.04 -3.87 52.16
C ARG A 12 20.38 -2.99 51.09
N LYS A 13 20.51 -1.64 51.15
CA LYS A 13 19.97 -0.74 50.12
C LYS A 13 21.00 -0.14 49.16
N ASP A 14 22.28 -0.02 49.55
CA ASP A 14 23.24 0.73 48.71
C ASP A 14 23.93 -0.09 47.60
N GLY A 15 23.96 -1.42 47.70
CA GLY A 15 24.60 -2.27 46.69
C GLY A 15 23.85 -2.40 45.36
N ARG A 16 22.52 -2.22 45.34
CA ARG A 16 21.72 -2.39 44.12
C ARG A 16 21.73 -1.17 43.19
N ASN A 17 21.85 0.03 43.74
CA ASN A 17 21.93 1.27 42.96
C ASN A 17 23.28 1.45 42.24
N TYR A 18 24.34 0.84 42.77
CA TYR A 18 25.67 0.90 42.16
C TYR A 18 25.79 0.00 40.91
N VAL A 19 25.16 -1.19 40.95
CA VAL A 19 25.18 -2.15 39.83
C VAL A 19 24.34 -1.67 38.64
N MET A 20 23.15 -1.07 38.88
CA MET A 20 22.34 -0.51 37.78
C MET A 20 23.01 0.67 37.06
N LYS A 21 23.72 1.54 37.79
CA LYS A 21 24.45 2.67 37.19
C LYS A 21 25.67 2.22 36.36
N GLN A 22 26.26 1.06 36.69
CA GLN A 22 27.36 0.46 35.93
C GLN A 22 26.86 -0.17 34.62
N LEU A 23 25.74 -0.91 34.66
CA LEU A 23 25.10 -1.51 33.48
C LEU A 23 24.66 -0.45 32.45
N GLN A 24 24.02 0.63 32.90
CA GLN A 24 23.61 1.73 32.01
C GLN A 24 24.80 2.43 31.33
N LYS A 25 25.95 2.53 32.01
CA LYS A 25 27.16 3.13 31.43
C LYS A 25 27.80 2.24 30.37
N ILE A 26 27.76 0.92 30.55
CA ILE A 26 28.27 -0.05 29.58
C ILE A 26 27.39 -0.03 28.32
N ASP A 27 26.07 0.01 28.47
CA ASP A 27 25.15 0.08 27.33
C ASP A 27 25.29 1.38 26.53
N ILE A 28 25.42 2.54 27.21
CA ILE A 28 25.69 3.82 26.53
C ILE A 28 27.05 3.79 25.81
N PHE A 29 28.07 3.19 26.42
CA PHE A 29 29.39 3.05 25.79
C PHE A 29 29.33 2.16 24.55
N LEU A 30 28.58 1.05 24.58
CA LEU A 30 28.41 0.16 23.43
C LEU A 30 27.59 0.80 22.29
N ILE A 31 26.55 1.56 22.63
CA ILE A 31 25.76 2.33 21.64
C ILE A 31 26.63 3.43 21.01
N ALA A 32 27.41 4.16 21.81
CA ALA A 32 28.31 5.20 21.31
C ALA A 32 29.44 4.60 20.44
N LEU A 33 29.97 3.43 20.81
CA LEU A 33 30.96 2.70 20.01
C LEU A 33 30.36 2.23 18.67
N GLY A 34 29.11 1.75 18.66
CA GLY A 34 28.40 1.36 17.44
C GLY A 34 28.07 2.54 16.51
N LEU A 35 27.76 3.72 17.06
CA LEU A 35 27.58 4.95 16.28
C LEU A 35 28.91 5.45 15.72
N ALA A 36 30.00 5.40 16.52
CA ALA A 36 31.32 5.82 16.07
C ALA A 36 31.86 4.94 14.93
N THR A 37 31.62 3.62 14.97
CA THR A 37 32.02 2.71 13.88
C THR A 37 31.22 2.94 12.60
N LEU A 38 29.92 3.25 12.69
CA LEU A 38 29.10 3.65 11.53
C LEU A 38 29.58 4.96 10.89
N VAL A 39 29.98 5.95 11.70
CA VAL A 39 30.52 7.22 11.20
C VAL A 39 31.89 7.02 10.55
N VAL A 40 32.76 6.20 11.12
CA VAL A 40 34.07 5.86 10.53
C VAL A 40 33.91 5.04 9.26
N GLN A 41 32.99 4.07 9.18
CA GLN A 41 32.69 3.37 7.93
C GLN A 41 32.15 4.33 6.85
N ARG A 42 31.33 5.32 7.21
CA ARG A 42 30.82 6.30 6.25
C ARG A 42 31.88 7.30 5.77
N PHE A 43 32.90 7.60 6.58
CA PHE A 43 33.94 8.58 6.23
C PHE A 43 35.23 7.99 5.66
N PHE A 44 35.60 6.74 5.99
CA PHE A 44 36.86 6.14 5.55
C PHE A 44 36.72 5.06 4.46
N LEU A 45 35.53 4.48 4.22
CA LEU A 45 35.31 3.54 3.10
C LEU A 45 34.80 4.20 1.81
N PHE A 46 34.55 5.52 1.83
CA PHE A 46 34.31 6.31 0.63
C PHE A 46 35.42 7.35 0.48
N PRO A 47 36.63 6.97 0.03
CA PRO A 47 37.59 7.96 -0.41
C PRO A 47 36.99 8.68 -1.61
N ALA A 48 36.70 9.97 -1.42
CA ALA A 48 36.56 10.92 -2.51
C ALA A 48 37.91 10.99 -3.22
N ALA A 49 38.06 10.25 -4.31
CA ALA A 49 39.14 10.41 -5.27
C ALA A 49 38.64 10.01 -6.66
N GLU A 50 38.52 11.03 -7.50
CA GLU A 50 38.70 11.00 -8.96
C GLU A 50 37.75 10.14 -9.78
N ASN A 51 36.67 10.79 -10.27
CA ASN A 51 36.14 10.66 -11.64
C ASN A 51 34.96 11.62 -11.83
N GLU A 52 35.21 12.92 -11.66
CA GLU A 52 34.16 13.96 -11.77
C GLU A 52 33.73 14.23 -13.24
N GLU A 53 34.55 13.90 -14.24
CA GLU A 53 34.17 14.10 -15.65
C GLU A 53 33.32 12.95 -16.23
N THR A 54 33.54 11.71 -15.82
CA THR A 54 32.78 10.54 -16.31
C THR A 54 31.40 10.43 -15.65
N THR A 55 31.26 10.90 -14.41
CA THR A 55 29.98 10.82 -13.68
C THR A 55 29.01 11.94 -14.09
N GLN A 56 29.52 13.12 -14.46
CA GLN A 56 28.70 14.18 -15.05
C GLN A 56 28.29 13.89 -16.50
N ALA A 57 29.15 13.25 -17.31
CA ALA A 57 28.78 12.81 -18.65
C ALA A 57 27.74 11.67 -18.65
N LEU A 58 27.78 10.77 -17.67
CA LEU A 58 26.75 9.74 -17.48
C LEU A 58 25.46 10.31 -16.88
N ARG A 59 25.51 11.25 -15.94
CA ARG A 59 24.30 11.95 -15.44
C ARG A 59 23.67 12.83 -16.51
N ALA A 60 24.44 13.53 -17.33
CA ALA A 60 23.93 14.32 -18.45
C ALA A 60 23.37 13.44 -19.58
N ARG A 61 23.93 12.24 -19.84
CA ARG A 61 23.35 11.28 -20.78
C ARG A 61 22.11 10.56 -20.23
N HIS A 62 22.02 10.32 -18.92
CA HIS A 62 20.82 9.79 -18.29
C HIS A 62 19.70 10.85 -18.18
N LEU A 63 20.03 12.12 -17.98
CA LEU A 63 19.07 13.23 -18.02
C LEU A 63 18.63 13.56 -19.45
N ALA A 64 19.54 13.56 -20.43
CA ALA A 64 19.18 13.77 -21.84
C ALA A 64 18.44 12.59 -22.48
N ALA A 65 18.59 11.36 -21.95
CA ALA A 65 17.75 10.22 -22.33
C ALA A 65 16.38 10.22 -21.61
N ALA A 66 16.24 10.95 -20.50
CA ALA A 66 14.96 11.15 -19.80
C ALA A 66 14.16 12.34 -20.37
N GLU A 67 14.82 13.33 -20.97
CA GLU A 67 14.16 14.52 -21.53
C GLU A 67 13.70 14.37 -23.00
N ALA A 68 13.93 13.21 -23.63
CA ALA A 68 13.53 12.94 -25.02
C ALA A 68 12.39 11.91 -25.16
N TYR A 69 11.78 11.47 -24.06
CA TYR A 69 10.41 10.94 -24.09
C TYR A 69 9.50 12.07 -23.62
N ALA A 70 8.94 12.82 -24.59
CA ALA A 70 7.72 13.56 -24.33
C ALA A 70 6.76 12.60 -23.61
N ALA A 71 6.42 12.95 -22.37
CA ALA A 71 5.66 12.14 -21.43
C ALA A 71 4.32 11.75 -22.03
N VAL A 72 4.29 10.64 -22.76
CA VAL A 72 3.06 9.92 -23.03
C VAL A 72 2.75 9.24 -21.70
N PRO A 73 1.64 9.58 -21.02
CA PRO A 73 1.21 8.86 -19.83
C PRO A 73 1.18 7.39 -20.20
N ARG A 74 2.02 6.57 -19.54
CA ARG A 74 2.05 5.14 -19.80
C ARG A 74 0.65 4.61 -19.52
N GLU A 75 0.06 3.93 -20.51
CA GLU A 75 -1.29 3.39 -20.35
C GLU A 75 -1.37 2.55 -19.07
N PRO A 76 -2.41 2.73 -18.26
CA PRO A 76 -2.54 2.01 -17.02
C PRO A 76 -2.65 0.50 -17.32
N ARG A 77 -1.90 -0.32 -16.57
CA ARG A 77 -1.86 -1.80 -16.75
C ARG A 77 -3.24 -2.46 -16.57
N TRP A 78 -4.18 -1.74 -15.97
CA TRP A 78 -5.57 -2.14 -15.75
C TRP A 78 -6.50 -0.98 -16.12
N GLU A 79 -7.70 -1.31 -16.54
CA GLU A 79 -8.72 -0.30 -16.89
C GLU A 79 -9.22 0.40 -15.62
N LEU A 80 -9.11 1.73 -15.61
CA LEU A 80 -9.63 2.57 -14.55
C LEU A 80 -11.07 2.97 -14.86
N THR A 81 -11.90 3.06 -13.82
CA THR A 81 -13.26 3.59 -13.94
C THR A 81 -13.23 5.09 -13.71
N PHE A 82 -13.78 5.85 -14.65
CA PHE A 82 -13.88 7.30 -14.55
C PHE A 82 -15.34 7.73 -14.45
N PRO A 83 -15.66 8.74 -13.62
CA PRO A 83 -16.92 9.46 -13.72
C PRO A 83 -17.13 10.00 -15.15
N PRO A 84 -18.38 10.06 -15.66
CA PRO A 84 -18.67 10.46 -17.05
C PRO A 84 -18.07 11.82 -17.48
N GLU A 85 -17.90 12.75 -16.53
CA GLU A 85 -17.39 14.11 -16.77
C GLU A 85 -15.99 14.32 -16.18
N SER A 86 -15.25 13.24 -15.90
CA SER A 86 -13.92 13.33 -15.31
C SER A 86 -12.90 13.91 -16.29
N ASN A 87 -12.21 14.97 -15.87
CA ASN A 87 -11.08 15.57 -16.60
C ASN A 87 -9.82 14.67 -16.60
N TYR A 88 -9.79 13.61 -15.79
CA TYR A 88 -8.62 12.76 -15.59
C TYR A 88 -8.60 11.47 -16.42
N GLN A 89 -9.51 11.32 -17.39
CA GLN A 89 -9.59 10.11 -18.23
C GLN A 89 -8.28 9.81 -18.96
N ASN A 90 -7.57 10.86 -19.38
CA ASN A 90 -6.28 10.76 -20.06
C ASN A 90 -5.08 10.77 -19.09
N LEU A 91 -5.33 10.68 -17.77
CA LEU A 91 -4.32 10.80 -16.72
C LEU A 91 -3.50 12.10 -16.85
N THR A 92 -4.14 13.16 -17.33
CA THR A 92 -3.53 14.50 -17.38
C THR A 92 -3.46 15.07 -15.96
N PRO A 93 -2.27 15.41 -15.44
CA PRO A 93 -2.14 15.92 -14.08
C PRO A 93 -2.97 17.21 -13.89
N PRO A 94 -3.49 17.45 -12.68
CA PRO A 94 -4.19 18.69 -12.38
C PRO A 94 -3.24 19.89 -12.50
N PRO A 95 -3.75 21.08 -12.84
CA PRO A 95 -2.91 22.27 -13.02
C PRO A 95 -2.05 22.57 -11.80
N GLY A 96 -0.75 22.78 -12.01
CA GLY A 96 0.20 23.12 -10.95
C GLY A 96 0.62 21.96 -10.06
N ALA A 97 0.24 20.71 -10.36
CA ALA A 97 0.77 19.55 -9.67
C ALA A 97 2.14 19.16 -10.23
N ASP A 98 3.17 19.40 -9.43
CA ASP A 98 4.53 18.93 -9.63
C ASP A 98 5.02 18.30 -8.30
N PRO A 99 5.35 17.00 -8.26
CA PRO A 99 5.37 16.05 -9.37
C PRO A 99 3.98 15.55 -9.80
N ASN A 100 3.91 14.86 -10.95
CA ASN A 100 2.68 14.25 -11.46
C ASN A 100 2.13 13.22 -10.46
N PRO A 101 0.92 13.42 -9.89
CA PRO A 101 0.35 12.52 -8.90
C PRO A 101 0.06 11.13 -9.47
N PHE A 102 -0.27 11.01 -10.75
CA PHE A 102 -0.62 9.73 -11.37
C PHE A 102 0.57 8.80 -11.62
N GLU A 103 1.78 9.31 -11.39
CA GLU A 103 3.03 8.55 -11.45
C GLU A 103 3.52 8.09 -10.07
N GLU A 104 2.94 8.59 -8.97
CA GLU A 104 3.37 8.29 -7.60
C GLU A 104 3.27 6.79 -7.28
N VAL A 105 2.17 6.13 -7.67
CA VAL A 105 1.99 4.69 -7.48
C VAL A 105 3.13 3.92 -8.15
N GLN A 106 3.50 4.31 -9.38
CA GLN A 106 4.59 3.67 -10.10
C GLN A 106 5.95 3.93 -9.44
N ARG A 107 6.20 5.15 -8.95
CA ARG A 107 7.39 5.48 -8.17
C ARG A 107 7.50 4.62 -6.91
N ILE A 108 6.41 4.39 -6.18
CA ILE A 108 6.38 3.51 -5.00
C ILE A 108 6.70 2.06 -5.40
N ILE A 109 6.12 1.57 -6.51
CA ILE A 109 6.40 0.22 -7.03
C ILE A 109 7.90 0.06 -7.31
N GLU A 110 8.51 1.02 -7.99
CA GLU A 110 9.93 1.00 -8.33
C GLU A 110 10.82 1.11 -7.10
N ALA A 111 10.46 1.96 -6.13
CA ALA A 111 11.21 2.14 -4.90
C ALA A 111 11.20 0.88 -4.01
N ASN A 112 10.08 0.15 -3.99
CA ASN A 112 9.95 -1.09 -3.21
C ASN A 112 10.50 -2.32 -3.96
N GLY A 113 10.61 -2.28 -5.30
CA GLY A 113 11.16 -3.37 -6.10
C GLY A 113 10.44 -4.72 -5.91
N ASN A 114 11.18 -5.82 -6.13
CA ASN A 114 10.68 -7.19 -5.95
C ASN A 114 10.87 -7.70 -4.50
N VAL A 115 10.52 -6.88 -3.51
CA VAL A 115 10.62 -7.29 -2.11
C VAL A 115 9.51 -8.31 -1.80
N ARG A 116 9.87 -9.44 -1.19
CA ARG A 116 8.92 -10.53 -0.85
C ARG A 116 7.88 -10.12 0.20
N ASN A 117 8.10 -9.04 0.93
CA ASN A 117 7.19 -8.55 1.96
C ASN A 117 6.41 -7.33 1.43
N TYR A 118 5.09 -7.46 1.33
CA TYR A 118 4.21 -6.39 0.85
C TYR A 118 4.05 -5.23 1.83
N ALA A 119 4.44 -5.37 3.10
CA ALA A 119 4.15 -4.39 4.15
C ALA A 119 4.78 -3.00 3.91
N GLY A 120 5.97 -2.94 3.30
CA GLY A 120 6.60 -1.68 2.92
C GLY A 120 5.77 -0.92 1.89
N LYS A 121 5.47 -1.60 0.77
CA LYS A 121 4.61 -1.07 -0.29
C LYS A 121 3.21 -0.69 0.24
N ASP A 122 2.62 -1.50 1.12
CA ASP A 122 1.33 -1.19 1.76
C ASP A 122 1.37 0.11 2.56
N THR A 123 2.44 0.32 3.34
CA THR A 123 2.63 1.53 4.14
C THR A 123 2.75 2.76 3.24
N ASP A 124 3.58 2.70 2.21
CA ASP A 124 3.79 3.81 1.28
C ASP A 124 2.51 4.14 0.49
N MET A 125 1.78 3.12 0.03
CA MET A 125 0.51 3.31 -0.68
C MET A 125 -0.56 3.93 0.21
N ARG A 126 -0.66 3.51 1.47
CA ARG A 126 -1.59 4.14 2.44
C ARG A 126 -1.22 5.59 2.72
N GLN A 127 0.07 5.89 2.86
CA GLN A 127 0.55 7.26 3.04
C GLN A 127 0.25 8.13 1.83
N LEU A 128 0.43 7.61 0.61
CA LEU A 128 0.05 8.29 -0.63
C LEU A 128 -1.44 8.64 -0.62
N LEU A 129 -2.32 7.66 -0.37
CA LEU A 129 -3.76 7.89 -0.37
C LEU A 129 -4.19 8.91 0.69
N LEU A 130 -3.55 8.89 1.86
CA LEU A 130 -3.78 9.86 2.92
C LEU A 130 -3.31 11.28 2.53
N ALA A 131 -2.14 11.41 1.90
CA ALA A 131 -1.59 12.69 1.47
C ALA A 131 -2.47 13.38 0.41
N HIS A 132 -3.20 12.59 -0.40
CA HIS A 132 -4.12 13.08 -1.42
C HIS A 132 -5.60 13.06 -0.99
N ALA A 133 -5.87 12.89 0.31
CA ALA A 133 -7.23 12.94 0.85
C ALA A 133 -7.91 14.28 0.49
N GLY A 134 -9.14 14.21 -0.03
CA GLY A 134 -9.92 15.37 -0.43
C GLY A 134 -9.56 15.99 -1.79
N LYS A 135 -8.60 15.42 -2.53
CA LYS A 135 -8.33 15.82 -3.91
C LYS A 135 -9.39 15.22 -4.85
N ASP A 136 -9.79 15.99 -5.87
CA ASP A 136 -10.77 15.60 -6.88
C ASP A 136 -10.33 14.41 -7.75
N TYR A 137 -9.02 14.25 -7.93
CA TYR A 137 -8.42 13.10 -8.62
C TYR A 137 -8.12 11.89 -7.73
N LEU A 138 -8.46 11.93 -6.43
CA LEU A 138 -8.13 10.85 -5.48
C LEU A 138 -8.66 9.49 -5.94
N PHE A 139 -9.83 9.44 -6.58
CA PHE A 139 -10.42 8.20 -7.09
C PHE A 139 -9.52 7.48 -8.13
N VAL A 140 -8.65 8.22 -8.83
CA VAL A 140 -7.66 7.64 -9.75
C VAL A 140 -6.58 6.92 -8.94
N LEU A 141 -6.00 7.60 -7.95
CA LEU A 141 -4.96 7.04 -7.09
C LEU A 141 -5.47 5.84 -6.27
N GLN A 142 -6.69 5.93 -5.74
CA GLN A 142 -7.35 4.82 -5.04
C GLN A 142 -7.42 3.57 -5.90
N GLN A 143 -7.85 3.70 -7.16
CA GLN A 143 -7.93 2.57 -8.08
C GLN A 143 -6.55 2.06 -8.48
N GLN A 144 -5.58 2.95 -8.72
CA GLN A 144 -4.21 2.54 -9.06
C GLN A 144 -3.55 1.77 -7.90
N ALA A 145 -3.55 2.33 -6.70
CA ALA A 145 -2.98 1.71 -5.51
C ALA A 145 -3.68 0.38 -5.18
N ALA A 146 -5.02 0.35 -5.22
CA ALA A 146 -5.76 -0.87 -4.92
C ALA A 146 -5.54 -1.98 -5.96
N ASN A 147 -5.49 -1.65 -7.26
CA ASN A 147 -5.20 -2.65 -8.28
C ASN A 147 -3.79 -3.22 -8.15
N GLU A 148 -2.79 -2.37 -7.90
CA GLU A 148 -1.42 -2.82 -7.66
C GLU A 148 -1.37 -3.76 -6.45
N MET A 149 -1.83 -3.27 -5.30
CA MET A 149 -1.73 -3.99 -4.04
C MET A 149 -2.55 -5.28 -4.05
N LEU A 150 -3.80 -5.26 -4.52
CA LEU A 150 -4.62 -6.47 -4.52
C LEU A 150 -4.08 -7.53 -5.50
N ARG A 151 -3.73 -7.14 -6.73
CA ARG A 151 -3.41 -8.10 -7.80
C ARG A 151 -2.00 -8.68 -7.68
N TYR A 152 -1.03 -7.85 -7.31
CA TYR A 152 0.39 -8.23 -7.34
C TYR A 152 0.97 -8.54 -5.98
N GLU A 153 0.39 -8.00 -4.91
CA GLU A 153 0.87 -8.24 -3.55
C GLU A 153 -0.08 -9.15 -2.78
N LEU A 154 -1.28 -8.67 -2.45
CA LEU A 154 -2.13 -9.26 -1.42
C LEU A 154 -2.73 -10.61 -1.84
N PHE A 155 -3.32 -10.74 -3.03
CA PHE A 155 -3.89 -12.03 -3.44
C PHE A 155 -2.86 -13.15 -3.59
N PRO A 156 -1.67 -12.92 -4.18
CA PRO A 156 -0.60 -13.93 -4.17
C PRO A 156 -0.24 -14.42 -2.77
N HIS A 157 -0.11 -13.50 -1.81
CA HIS A 157 0.15 -13.86 -0.41
C HIS A 157 -1.05 -14.56 0.23
N TYR A 158 -2.27 -14.14 -0.11
CA TYR A 158 -3.50 -14.69 0.44
C TYR A 158 -3.77 -16.12 0.06
N TYR A 159 -3.49 -16.47 -1.19
CA TYR A 159 -3.62 -17.85 -1.64
C TYR A 159 -2.50 -18.75 -1.12
N ALA A 160 -1.34 -18.18 -0.75
CA ALA A 160 -0.27 -18.92 -0.10
C ALA A 160 -0.58 -19.19 1.38
N ASP A 161 -1.11 -18.21 2.11
CA ASP A 161 -1.47 -18.33 3.52
C ASP A 161 -2.67 -17.43 3.89
N PRO A 162 -3.91 -17.94 3.83
CA PRO A 162 -5.12 -17.14 4.08
C PRO A 162 -5.33 -16.81 5.56
N THR A 163 -4.49 -17.31 6.47
CA THR A 163 -4.69 -17.17 7.92
C THR A 163 -4.08 -15.90 8.51
N GLN A 164 -3.30 -15.13 7.74
CA GLN A 164 -2.63 -13.93 8.23
C GLN A 164 -3.63 -12.78 8.42
N PRO A 165 -3.84 -12.29 9.67
CA PRO A 165 -4.85 -11.26 9.92
C PRO A 165 -4.57 -9.92 9.24
N GLN A 166 -3.29 -9.49 9.20
CA GLN A 166 -2.88 -8.22 8.58
C GLN A 166 -3.20 -8.17 7.08
N MET A 167 -3.17 -9.33 6.43
CA MET A 167 -3.46 -9.41 5.01
C MET A 167 -4.96 -9.25 4.71
N LEU A 168 -5.83 -9.83 5.54
CA LEU A 168 -7.28 -9.58 5.44
C LEU A 168 -7.62 -8.12 5.72
N GLU A 169 -6.93 -7.48 6.66
CA GLU A 169 -7.06 -6.04 6.93
C GLU A 169 -6.64 -5.20 5.71
N SER A 170 -5.51 -5.51 5.08
CA SER A 170 -5.07 -4.80 3.88
C SER A 170 -5.98 -5.08 2.67
N ILE A 171 -6.46 -6.31 2.48
CA ILE A 171 -7.48 -6.61 1.47
C ILE A 171 -8.75 -5.78 1.75
N ALA A 172 -9.22 -5.72 2.99
CA ALA A 172 -10.38 -4.90 3.37
C ALA A 172 -10.16 -3.42 3.06
N PHE A 173 -8.98 -2.88 3.39
CA PHE A 173 -8.62 -1.50 3.11
C PHE A 173 -8.68 -1.19 1.62
N TYR A 174 -7.98 -1.95 0.76
CA TYR A 174 -7.98 -1.67 -0.68
C TYR A 174 -9.32 -1.99 -1.35
N THR A 175 -10.10 -2.93 -0.79
CA THR A 175 -11.49 -3.14 -1.22
C THR A 175 -12.32 -1.88 -0.98
N GLN A 176 -12.17 -1.25 0.19
CA GLN A 176 -12.84 0.00 0.52
C GLN A 176 -12.41 1.13 -0.43
N GLN A 177 -11.11 1.23 -0.78
CA GLN A 177 -10.62 2.20 -1.77
C GLN A 177 -11.28 2.03 -3.14
N LEU A 178 -11.44 0.78 -3.62
CA LEU A 178 -12.15 0.51 -4.88
C LEU A 178 -13.64 0.90 -4.80
N VAL A 179 -14.29 0.67 -3.67
CA VAL A 179 -15.71 1.01 -3.46
C VAL A 179 -15.91 2.52 -3.46
N GLU A 180 -15.06 3.26 -2.76
CA GLU A 180 -15.06 4.72 -2.68
C GLU A 180 -14.80 5.37 -4.04
N ALA A 181 -13.81 4.85 -4.77
CA ALA A 181 -13.52 5.28 -6.14
C ALA A 181 -14.59 4.85 -7.16
N LYS A 182 -15.64 4.16 -6.72
CA LYS A 182 -16.73 3.62 -7.55
C LYS A 182 -16.24 2.72 -8.68
N SER A 183 -15.18 1.97 -8.45
CA SER A 183 -14.59 1.08 -9.45
C SER A 183 -15.61 0.06 -9.97
N GLU A 184 -15.55 -0.20 -11.26
CA GLU A 184 -16.36 -1.20 -11.98
C GLU A 184 -15.59 -2.48 -12.26
N ASP A 185 -14.43 -2.68 -11.63
CA ASP A 185 -13.69 -3.94 -11.71
C ASP A 185 -14.41 -5.05 -10.94
N ALA A 186 -15.46 -5.58 -11.56
CA ALA A 186 -16.34 -6.58 -10.96
C ALA A 186 -15.59 -7.86 -10.59
N LYS A 187 -14.57 -8.25 -11.35
CA LYS A 187 -13.76 -9.43 -11.05
C LYS A 187 -12.98 -9.22 -9.76
N LEU A 188 -12.25 -8.10 -9.66
CA LEU A 188 -11.44 -7.82 -8.49
C LEU A 188 -12.30 -7.65 -7.24
N LEU A 189 -13.41 -6.90 -7.35
CA LEU A 189 -14.36 -6.74 -6.25
C LEU A 189 -14.99 -8.06 -5.83
N TYR A 190 -15.36 -8.93 -6.77
CA TYR A 190 -15.85 -10.27 -6.42
C TYR A 190 -14.83 -11.09 -5.64
N MET A 191 -13.56 -11.11 -6.08
CA MET A 191 -12.48 -11.80 -5.37
C MET A 191 -12.29 -11.26 -3.95
N CYS A 192 -12.32 -9.93 -3.79
CA CYS A 192 -12.21 -9.27 -2.50
C CYS A 192 -13.35 -9.68 -1.57
N LEU A 193 -14.60 -9.63 -2.04
CA LEU A 193 -15.76 -10.00 -1.23
C LEU A 193 -15.77 -11.48 -0.83
N GLN A 194 -15.21 -12.37 -1.67
CA GLN A 194 -15.03 -13.78 -1.30
C GLN A 194 -13.98 -13.96 -0.21
N ALA A 195 -12.85 -13.24 -0.29
CA ALA A 195 -11.81 -13.27 0.74
C ALA A 195 -12.31 -12.71 2.07
N LEU A 196 -13.12 -11.64 2.02
CA LEU A 196 -13.63 -10.94 3.21
C LEU A 196 -14.92 -11.54 3.79
N LYS A 197 -15.40 -12.68 3.29
CA LYS A 197 -16.73 -13.22 3.62
C LYS A 197 -16.99 -13.43 5.12
N ASP A 198 -15.93 -13.78 5.86
CA ASP A 198 -15.96 -14.04 7.30
C ASP A 198 -15.35 -12.89 8.10
N TYR A 199 -14.79 -11.88 7.42
CA TYR A 199 -14.14 -10.70 8.01
C TYR A 199 -15.06 -9.47 8.03
N TRP A 200 -15.87 -9.29 6.99
CA TRP A 200 -16.83 -8.18 6.90
C TRP A 200 -18.26 -8.60 7.30
N PRO A 201 -19.07 -7.67 7.83
CA PRO A 201 -20.50 -7.90 8.02
C PRO A 201 -21.18 -8.29 6.71
N LYS A 202 -22.03 -9.33 6.75
CA LYS A 202 -22.78 -9.82 5.56
C LYS A 202 -23.54 -8.71 4.85
N LYS A 203 -24.13 -7.77 5.59
CA LYS A 203 -24.85 -6.61 5.04
C LYS A 203 -23.94 -5.68 4.22
N GLN A 204 -22.70 -5.48 4.67
CA GLN A 204 -21.70 -4.67 3.94
C GLN A 204 -21.31 -5.37 2.63
N ILE A 205 -21.05 -6.68 2.67
CA ILE A 205 -20.74 -7.49 1.48
C ILE A 205 -21.89 -7.44 0.47
N GLU A 206 -23.12 -7.62 0.94
CA GLU A 206 -24.32 -7.54 0.10
C GLU A 206 -24.44 -6.17 -0.57
N GLN A 207 -24.30 -5.09 0.21
CA GLN A 207 -24.40 -3.72 -0.30
C GLN A 207 -23.35 -3.45 -1.38
N VAL A 208 -22.08 -3.80 -1.13
CA VAL A 208 -20.99 -3.61 -2.09
C VAL A 208 -21.24 -4.43 -3.35
N ALA A 209 -21.64 -5.69 -3.21
CA ALA A 209 -21.93 -6.56 -4.35
C ALA A 209 -23.07 -6.00 -5.22
N ARG A 210 -24.17 -5.57 -4.58
CA ARG A 210 -25.33 -5.01 -5.27
C ARG A 210 -24.99 -3.71 -6.00
N LEU A 211 -24.31 -2.78 -5.32
CA LEU A 211 -23.94 -1.48 -5.91
C LEU A 211 -22.99 -1.65 -7.09
N THR A 212 -22.00 -2.55 -6.97
CA THR A 212 -21.03 -2.81 -8.04
C THR A 212 -21.72 -3.45 -9.26
N ALA A 213 -22.57 -4.45 -9.04
CA ALA A 213 -23.33 -5.08 -10.12
C ALA A 213 -24.24 -4.09 -10.86
N ALA A 214 -24.90 -3.19 -10.12
CA ALA A 214 -25.74 -2.15 -10.70
C ALA A 214 -24.94 -1.19 -11.61
N ARG A 215 -23.79 -0.69 -11.15
CA ARG A 215 -22.93 0.22 -11.94
C ARG A 215 -22.48 -0.40 -13.26
N VAL A 216 -22.03 -1.66 -13.22
CA VAL A 216 -21.62 -2.39 -14.45
C VAL A 216 -22.79 -2.54 -15.42
N GLN A 217 -23.99 -2.81 -14.90
CA GLN A 217 -25.18 -2.94 -15.73
C GLN A 217 -25.58 -1.59 -16.36
N ASP A 218 -25.52 -0.50 -15.60
CA ASP A 218 -25.80 0.85 -16.09
C ASP A 218 -24.81 1.27 -17.20
N ARG A 219 -23.53 0.93 -17.08
CA ARG A 219 -22.53 1.20 -18.13
C ARG A 219 -22.84 0.43 -19.42
N ALA A 220 -23.26 -0.83 -19.31
CA ALA A 220 -23.61 -1.65 -20.47
C ALA A 220 -24.81 -1.11 -21.27
N GLN A 221 -25.64 -0.27 -20.64
CA GLN A 221 -26.76 0.41 -21.30
C GLN A 221 -26.33 1.71 -21.99
N LYS A 222 -25.25 2.36 -21.52
CA LYS A 222 -24.78 3.66 -22.00
C LYS A 222 -23.67 3.58 -23.04
N VAL A 223 -22.88 2.52 -22.99
CA VAL A 223 -21.77 2.26 -23.91
C VAL A 223 -22.10 0.98 -24.65
N VAL A 224 -21.77 0.89 -25.95
CA VAL A 224 -21.89 -0.36 -26.71
C VAL A 224 -21.26 -1.47 -25.87
N PRO A 225 -22.01 -2.53 -25.52
CA PRO A 225 -21.53 -3.55 -24.61
C PRO A 225 -20.27 -4.16 -25.21
N ASP A 226 -19.13 -3.79 -24.64
CA ASP A 226 -17.84 -4.28 -25.09
C ASP A 226 -17.62 -5.70 -24.54
N THR A 227 -18.47 -6.63 -24.98
CA THR A 227 -18.23 -8.06 -24.79
C THR A 227 -17.22 -8.60 -25.79
N ALA A 228 -16.75 -7.76 -26.73
CA ALA A 228 -15.75 -8.11 -27.70
C ALA A 228 -14.35 -8.15 -27.07
N THR A 229 -14.10 -7.37 -26.01
CA THR A 229 -12.87 -7.45 -25.22
C THR A 229 -12.99 -8.45 -24.08
N THR A 230 -11.88 -9.13 -23.76
CA THR A 230 -11.78 -10.05 -22.61
C THR A 230 -12.10 -9.35 -21.30
N SER A 231 -11.69 -8.08 -21.14
CA SER A 231 -11.97 -7.28 -19.95
C SER A 231 -13.47 -7.00 -19.78
N GLY A 232 -14.14 -6.57 -20.85
CA GLY A 232 -15.58 -6.29 -20.80
C GLY A 232 -16.42 -7.57 -20.67
N TYR A 233 -16.01 -8.69 -21.29
CA TYR A 233 -16.62 -10.00 -21.04
C TYR A 233 -16.55 -10.38 -19.55
N HIS A 234 -15.37 -10.33 -18.95
CA HIS A 234 -15.21 -10.66 -17.53
C HIS A 234 -16.01 -9.71 -16.64
N ARG A 235 -16.04 -8.42 -16.94
CA ARG A 235 -16.84 -7.44 -16.18
C ARG A 235 -18.31 -7.87 -16.10
N GLN A 236 -18.92 -8.27 -17.22
CA GLN A 236 -20.31 -8.73 -17.26
C GLN A 236 -20.53 -10.05 -16.51
N VAL A 237 -19.62 -11.02 -16.67
CA VAL A 237 -19.69 -12.31 -15.97
C VAL A 237 -19.66 -12.10 -14.46
N TYR A 238 -18.68 -11.34 -13.96
CA TYR A 238 -18.54 -11.12 -12.53
C TYR A 238 -19.62 -10.18 -11.95
N ALA A 239 -20.19 -9.27 -12.74
CA ALA A 239 -21.37 -8.52 -12.31
C ALA A 239 -22.58 -9.44 -12.03
N ARG A 240 -22.79 -10.48 -12.84
CA ARG A 240 -23.82 -11.50 -12.57
C ARG A 240 -23.51 -12.29 -11.30
N GLU A 241 -22.26 -12.64 -11.06
CA GLU A 241 -21.85 -13.34 -9.83
C GLU A 241 -22.01 -12.48 -8.58
N LEU A 242 -21.70 -11.18 -8.66
CA LEU A 242 -21.97 -10.21 -7.59
C LEU A 242 -23.47 -10.07 -7.31
N LYS A 243 -24.31 -10.02 -8.36
CA LYS A 243 -25.77 -10.02 -8.20
C LYS A 243 -26.27 -11.28 -7.49
N LYS A 244 -25.78 -12.46 -7.88
CA LYS A 244 -26.09 -13.73 -7.19
C LYS A 244 -25.62 -13.73 -5.74
N LEU A 245 -24.43 -13.22 -5.46
CA LEU A 245 -23.89 -13.09 -4.11
C LEU A 245 -24.79 -12.23 -3.24
N ALA A 246 -25.19 -11.05 -3.72
CA ALA A 246 -26.11 -10.16 -3.01
C ALA A 246 -27.44 -10.85 -2.69
N HIS A 247 -28.08 -11.51 -3.67
CA HIS A 247 -29.34 -12.24 -3.43
C HIS A 247 -29.22 -13.37 -2.40
N ARG A 248 -28.11 -14.12 -2.42
CA ARG A 248 -27.86 -15.19 -1.43
C ARG A 248 -27.72 -14.65 0.00
N LEU A 249 -27.20 -13.44 0.15
CA LEU A 249 -27.01 -12.80 1.45
C LEU A 249 -28.31 -12.18 1.98
N GLN A 250 -29.17 -11.66 1.09
CA GLN A 250 -30.52 -11.17 1.44
C GLN A 250 -31.43 -12.26 2.00
N GLY A 251 -31.37 -13.48 1.44
CA GLY A 251 -32.17 -14.61 1.92
C GLY A 251 -31.68 -15.25 3.23
N ARG A 252 -30.65 -14.68 3.88
CA ARG A 252 -30.00 -15.22 5.09
C ARG A 252 -30.03 -14.26 6.29
N THR A 253 -30.79 -13.16 6.19
CA THR A 253 -31.12 -12.25 7.30
C THR A 253 -32.47 -12.61 7.89
#